data_AF-A0A2X1J9W7-F1
#
_entry.id   AF-A0A2X1J9W7-F1
#
_cell.length_a   1.000
_cell.length_b   1.000
_cell.length_c   1.000
_cell.angle_alpha   90.00
_cell.angle_beta   90.00
_cell.angle_gamma   90.00
#
_symmetry.space_group_name_H-M   'P 1'
#
loop_
_entity.id
_entity.type
_entity.pdbx_description
1 polymer ?
#
loop_
_entity_poly.entity_id
_entity_poly.type
_entity_poly.pdbx_seq_one_letter_code
_entity_poly.pdbx_strand_id
1 'polypeptide(L)'
;MAGKFRCILLLIAGLFVSSLSYAENTEIPSYEEGISLFDVEATLQPDGVLDIKENIHFQARNQQIKHGFYRDLPRLWMQPDGDAALLNYHIVGVTRDGIS
;
A
#
# COMPACT_ATOMS: atom_id res chain seq x y z
N MET A 1 -41.91 27.74 18.70
CA MET A 1 -40.51 27.73 18.23
C MET A 1 -39.94 26.31 18.11
N ALA A 2 -40.70 25.34 17.57
CA ALA A 2 -40.29 23.92 17.51
C ALA A 2 -39.99 23.40 16.08
N GLY A 3 -40.43 24.10 15.03
CA GLY A 3 -40.26 23.66 13.63
C GLY A 3 -38.90 24.02 13.00
N LYS A 4 -38.27 25.13 13.41
CA LYS A 4 -37.00 25.61 12.84
C LYS A 4 -35.80 24.73 13.25
N PHE A 5 -35.82 24.21 14.48
CA PHE A 5 -34.77 23.31 14.99
C PHE A 5 -34.79 21.94 14.30
N ARG A 6 -35.96 21.44 13.88
CA ARG A 6 -36.10 20.16 13.16
C ARG A 6 -35.47 20.19 11.78
N CYS A 7 -35.59 21.30 11.04
CA CYS A 7 -34.98 21.43 9.72
C CYS A 7 -33.45 21.61 9.78
N ILE A 8 -32.94 22.30 10.80
CA ILE A 8 -31.48 22.47 11.00
C ILE A 8 -30.83 21.12 11.38
N LEU A 9 -31.49 20.32 12.22
CA LEU A 9 -30.99 18.98 12.59
C LEU A 9 -30.94 18.03 11.39
N LEU A 10 -31.92 18.11 10.48
CA LEU A 10 -31.93 17.32 9.24
C LEU A 10 -30.84 17.76 8.25
N LEU A 11 -30.52 19.05 8.17
CA LEU A 11 -29.44 19.56 7.32
C LEU A 11 -28.04 19.13 7.80
N ILE A 12 -27.82 19.09 9.12
CA ILE A 12 -26.54 18.63 9.70
C ILE A 12 -26.37 17.11 9.51
N ALA A 13 -27.45 16.33 9.65
CA ALA A 13 -27.41 14.89 9.41
C ALA A 13 -27.14 14.53 7.93
N GLY A 14 -27.69 15.30 6.99
CA GLY A 14 -27.44 15.10 5.55
C GLY A 14 -26.01 15.44 5.11
N LEU A 15 -25.36 16.41 5.76
CA LEU A 15 -23.96 16.78 5.50
C LEU A 15 -22.93 15.80 6.08
N PHE A 16 -23.32 14.97 7.05
CA PHE A 16 -22.42 13.99 7.68
C PHE A 16 -22.34 12.67 6.89
N VAL A 17 -23.35 12.36 6.05
CA VAL A 17 -23.40 11.11 5.28
C VAL A 17 -22.64 11.22 3.95
N SER A 18 -22.47 12.43 3.40
CA SER A 18 -21.83 12.65 2.10
C SER A 18 -20.30 12.61 2.11
N SER A 19 -19.65 12.52 3.27
CA SER A 19 -18.20 12.41 3.41
C SER A 19 -17.67 10.99 3.64
N LEU A 20 -18.55 9.98 3.66
CA LEU A 20 -18.12 8.58 3.67
C LEU A 20 -17.70 8.16 2.24
N SER A 21 -16.49 8.53 1.83
CA SER A 21 -15.84 7.91 0.68
C SER A 21 -15.58 6.45 1.00
N TYR A 22 -16.33 5.54 0.38
CA TYR A 22 -16.01 4.12 0.40
C TYR A 22 -14.75 3.92 -0.45
N ALA A 23 -13.69 3.37 0.13
CA ALA A 23 -12.57 2.90 -0.67
C ALA A 23 -13.09 1.77 -1.57
N GLU A 24 -13.03 1.97 -2.89
CA GLU A 24 -13.34 0.93 -3.86
C GLU A 24 -12.25 -0.13 -3.79
N ASN A 25 -12.57 -1.31 -3.25
CA ASN A 25 -11.70 -2.47 -3.37
C ASN A 25 -11.79 -2.95 -4.82
N THR A 26 -10.84 -2.56 -5.67
CA THR A 26 -10.70 -3.11 -7.00
C THR A 26 -10.22 -4.56 -6.88
N GLU A 27 -11.15 -5.50 -6.86
CA GLU A 27 -10.83 -6.92 -6.98
C GLU A 27 -10.19 -7.17 -8.35
N ILE A 28 -9.00 -7.78 -8.35
CA ILE A 28 -8.32 -8.16 -9.59
C ILE A 28 -9.07 -9.39 -10.15
N PRO A 29 -9.51 -9.38 -11.41
CA PRO A 29 -10.18 -10.55 -12.01
C PRO A 29 -9.28 -11.79 -12.00
N SER A 30 -9.86 -12.98 -11.87
CA SER A 30 -9.10 -14.24 -11.79
C SER A 30 -8.22 -14.54 -13.01
N TYR A 31 -8.54 -13.95 -14.17
CA TYR A 31 -7.78 -14.09 -15.40
C TYR A 31 -6.64 -13.05 -15.54
N GLU A 32 -6.47 -12.16 -14.57
CA GLU A 32 -5.40 -11.15 -14.56
C GLU A 32 -4.32 -11.51 -13.54
N GLU A 33 -3.13 -10.98 -13.76
CA GLU A 33 -2.04 -11.01 -12.77
C GLU A 33 -1.89 -9.62 -12.20
N GLY A 34 -1.65 -9.54 -10.89
CA GLY A 34 -1.45 -8.25 -10.25
C GLY A 34 -1.16 -8.37 -8.76
N ILE A 35 -0.78 -7.23 -8.18
CA ILE A 35 -0.57 -7.12 -6.75
C ILE A 35 -1.89 -6.71 -6.12
N SER A 36 -2.49 -7.60 -5.33
CA SER A 36 -3.73 -7.31 -4.61
C SER A 36 -3.48 -6.53 -3.32
N LEU A 37 -2.30 -6.72 -2.71
CA LEU A 37 -1.89 -5.98 -1.52
C LEU A 37 -0.37 -5.83 -1.48
N PHE A 38 0.08 -4.65 -1.10
CA PHE A 38 1.48 -4.35 -0.84
C PHE A 38 1.59 -3.70 0.53
N ASP A 39 2.28 -4.38 1.44
CA ASP A 39 2.51 -3.95 2.81
C ASP A 39 4.01 -3.93 3.12
N VAL A 40 4.44 -2.97 3.92
CA VAL A 40 5.86 -2.75 4.24
C VAL A 40 6.02 -2.46 5.71
N GLU A 41 6.80 -3.30 6.36
CA GLU A 41 7.29 -3.07 7.71
C GLU A 41 8.73 -2.55 7.62
N ALA A 42 8.99 -1.39 8.21
CA ALA A 42 10.33 -0.78 8.24
C ALA A 42 10.71 -0.42 9.68
N THR A 43 11.90 -0.86 10.11
CA THR A 43 12.42 -0.62 11.47
C THR A 43 13.79 0.03 11.39
N LEU A 44 13.91 1.25 11.91
CA LEU A 44 15.21 1.93 12.02
C LEU A 44 15.95 1.43 13.26
N GLN A 45 17.10 0.82 13.03
CA GLN A 45 17.95 0.29 14.08
C GLN A 45 18.83 1.39 14.69
N PRO A 46 19.34 1.21 15.93
CA PRO A 46 20.16 2.22 16.61
C PRO A 46 21.48 2.57 15.89
N ASP A 47 21.99 1.66 15.06
CA ASP A 47 23.19 1.87 14.24
C ASP A 47 22.90 2.59 12.92
N GLY A 48 21.64 2.96 12.68
CA GLY A 48 21.20 3.66 11.49
C GLY A 48 20.84 2.77 10.30
N VAL A 49 20.92 1.44 10.45
CA VAL A 49 20.45 0.49 9.43
C VAL A 49 18.91 0.46 9.43
N LEU A 50 18.31 0.43 8.23
CA LEU A 50 16.86 0.28 8.08
C LEU A 50 16.54 -1.16 7.68
N ASP A 51 15.97 -1.92 8.60
CA ASP A 51 15.44 -3.25 8.33
C ASP A 51 14.09 -3.12 7.64
N ILE A 52 13.95 -3.70 6.44
CA ILE A 52 12.75 -3.62 5.61
C ILE A 52 12.23 -5.03 5.35
N LYS A 53 10.94 -5.24 5.58
CA LYS A 53 10.21 -6.44 5.20
C LYS A 53 9.00 -6.04 4.34
N GLU A 54 9.02 -6.46 3.09
CA GLU A 54 7.92 -6.26 2.16
C GLU A 54 7.04 -7.53 2.11
N ASN A 55 5.75 -7.38 2.36
CA ASN A 55 4.74 -8.44 2.20
C ASN A 55 3.91 -8.11 0.94
N ILE A 56 4.03 -8.94 -0.09
CA ILE A 56 3.39 -8.71 -1.39
C ILE A 56 2.41 -9.84 -1.69
N HIS A 57 1.11 -9.52 -1.72
CA HIS A 57 0.08 -10.46 -2.13
C HIS A 57 -0.06 -10.38 -3.66
N PHE A 58 0.37 -11.45 -4.32
CA PHE A 58 0.32 -11.55 -5.77
C PHE A 58 -0.80 -12.49 -6.20
N GLN A 59 -1.69 -11.99 -7.05
CA GLN A 59 -2.71 -12.80 -7.71
C GLN A 59 -2.16 -13.40 -9.00
N ALA A 60 -2.17 -14.72 -9.06
CA ALA A 60 -1.81 -15.47 -10.27
C ALA A 60 -3.01 -15.66 -11.18
N ARG A 61 -2.81 -15.51 -12.50
CA ARG A 61 -3.84 -15.76 -13.52
C ARG A 61 -4.23 -17.23 -13.50
N ASN A 62 -5.50 -17.52 -13.25
CA ASN A 62 -6.03 -18.88 -13.22
C ASN A 62 -5.15 -19.84 -12.40
N GLN A 63 -4.67 -19.38 -11.24
CA GLN A 63 -3.83 -20.14 -10.31
C GLN A 63 -2.42 -20.48 -10.85
N GLN A 64 -1.98 -19.87 -11.95
CA GLN A 64 -0.63 -20.05 -12.48
C GLN A 64 0.04 -18.73 -12.82
N ILE A 65 1.26 -18.55 -12.33
CA ILE A 65 2.09 -17.40 -12.68
C ILE A 65 2.57 -17.56 -14.14
N LYS A 66 2.22 -16.61 -15.00
CA LYS A 66 2.56 -16.55 -16.42
C LYS A 66 3.71 -15.59 -16.71
N HIS A 67 3.72 -14.39 -16.11
CA HIS A 67 4.78 -13.40 -16.37
C HIS A 67 5.81 -13.30 -15.25
N GLY A 68 5.47 -13.75 -14.03
CA GLY A 68 6.36 -13.60 -12.88
C GLY A 68 6.19 -12.26 -12.17
N PHE A 69 7.02 -12.06 -11.15
CA PHE A 69 7.08 -10.82 -10.39
C PHE A 69 8.54 -10.39 -10.31
N TYR A 70 8.83 -9.17 -10.77
CA TYR A 70 10.17 -8.60 -10.79
C TYR A 70 10.14 -7.26 -10.05
N ARG A 71 11.13 -7.03 -9.19
CA ARG A 71 11.30 -5.80 -8.42
C ARG A 71 12.70 -5.26 -8.63
N ASP A 72 12.77 -4.01 -9.05
CA ASP A 72 13.95 -3.19 -8.93
C ASP A 72 13.90 -2.40 -7.60
N LEU A 73 15.04 -2.33 -6.93
CA LEU A 73 15.22 -1.48 -5.75
C LEU A 73 16.05 -0.26 -6.17
N PRO A 74 15.49 0.96 -6.07
CA PRO A 74 16.17 2.17 -6.54
C PRO A 74 17.40 2.43 -5.68
N ARG A 75 18.58 2.48 -6.30
CA ARG A 75 19.85 2.73 -5.58
C ARG A 75 20.17 4.20 -5.38
N LEU A 76 19.47 5.09 -6.06
CA LEU A 76 19.69 6.53 -5.96
C LEU A 76 18.46 7.18 -5.38
N TRP A 77 18.66 7.93 -4.31
CA TRP A 77 17.64 8.77 -3.72
C TRP A 77 18.03 10.24 -3.87
N MET A 78 17.15 11.03 -4.48
CA MET A 78 17.34 12.48 -4.59
C MET A 78 16.91 13.14 -3.29
N GLN A 79 17.84 13.82 -2.65
CA GLN A 79 17.57 14.58 -1.44
C GLN A 79 16.88 15.90 -1.79
N PRO A 80 16.15 16.51 -0.84
CA PRO A 80 15.45 17.77 -1.07
C PRO A 80 16.34 18.95 -1.50
N ASP A 81 17.64 18.91 -1.19
CA ASP A 81 18.64 19.91 -1.56
C ASP A 81 19.20 19.74 -2.98
N GLY A 82 18.86 18.64 -3.66
CA GLY A 82 19.31 18.31 -5.01
C GLY A 82 20.48 17.34 -5.08
N ASP A 83 21.08 16.95 -3.95
CA ASP A 83 22.15 15.95 -3.91
C ASP A 83 21.60 14.52 -3.99
N ALA A 84 22.37 13.60 -4.56
CA ALA A 84 21.99 12.20 -4.66
C ALA A 84 22.65 11.36 -3.55
N ALA A 85 21.84 10.65 -2.78
CA ALA A 85 22.30 9.62 -1.85
C ALA A 85 22.29 8.25 -2.54
N LEU A 86 23.39 7.50 -2.38
CA LEU A 86 23.47 6.12 -2.84
C LEU A 86 22.98 5.17 -1.73
N LEU A 87 21.94 4.40 -2.03
CA LEU A 87 21.38 3.39 -1.15
C LEU A 87 22.10 2.05 -1.38
N ASN A 88 22.54 1.44 -0.28
CA ASN A 88 23.09 0.10 -0.27
C ASN A 88 22.05 -0.86 0.30
N TYR A 89 21.70 -1.90 -0.46
CA TYR A 89 20.76 -2.93 -0.04
C TYR A 89 21.50 -4.23 0.22
N HIS A 90 21.16 -4.88 1.32
CA HIS A 90 21.54 -6.27 1.60
C HIS A 90 20.26 -7.11 1.66
N ILE A 91 19.98 -7.84 0.59
CA ILE A 91 18.78 -8.71 0.54
C ILE A 91 19.07 -9.94 1.39
N VAL A 92 18.40 -10.03 2.54
CA VAL A 92 18.56 -11.15 3.48
C VAL A 92 17.88 -12.43 3.01
N GLY A 93 16.80 -12.31 2.24
CA GLY A 93 16.06 -13.45 1.72
C GLY A 93 14.79 -13.04 1.00
N VAL A 94 14.24 -13.98 0.23
CA VAL A 94 12.95 -13.86 -0.44
C VAL A 94 12.22 -15.18 -0.26
N THR A 95 10.99 -15.12 0.21
CA THR A 95 10.16 -16.31 0.45
C THR A 95 8.85 -16.21 -0.32
N ARG A 96 8.37 -17.33 -0.86
CA ARG A 96 7.02 -17.46 -1.39
C ARG A 96 6.14 -18.13 -0.34
N ASP A 97 5.07 -17.47 0.08
CA ASP A 97 4.14 -17.99 1.09
C ASP A 97 4.85 -18.41 2.39
N GLY A 98 5.94 -17.72 2.75
CA GLY A 98 6.77 -18.02 3.92
C GLY A 98 7.81 -19.13 3.73
N ILE A 99 7.94 -19.70 2.53
CA ILE A 99 8.89 -20.77 2.19
C ILE A 99 10.00 -20.21 1.31
N SER A 100 11.26 -20.51 1.67
CA SER A 100 12.46 -20.07 0.93
C SER A 100 12.84 -20.99 -0.23
#